data_AF-A0A067R396-F1
#
_entry.id   AF-A0A067R396-F1
#
_cell.length_a   1.000
_cell.length_b   1.000
_cell.length_c   1.000
_cell.angle_alpha   90.00
_cell.angle_beta   90.00
_cell.angle_gamma   90.00
#
_symmetry.space_group_name_H-M   'P 1'
#
loop_
_entity.id
_entity.type
_entity.pdbx_description
1 polymer ?
#
loop_
_entity_poly.entity_id
_entity_poly.type
_entity_poly.pdbx_seq_one_letter_code
_entity_poly.pdbx_strand_id
1 'polypeptide(L)'
;MIRQLLLFSKNMTNMLFKGCEVLSDKLMAEIWEVNPMPKLSHLTLDNCHTITGQSLQHVLDADNELAVLRVWSCLNITKLLHIELVHRIKNENLDVYFEWYEYNE
;
A
#
# COMPACT_ATOMS: atom_id res chain seq x y z
N MET A 1 -10.05 -15.93 2.95
CA MET A 1 -8.79 -16.16 3.70
C MET A 1 -8.01 -14.86 3.91
N ILE A 2 -7.61 -14.13 2.85
CA ILE A 2 -6.84 -12.87 2.98
C ILE A 2 -7.50 -11.86 3.94
N ARG A 3 -8.81 -11.61 3.81
CA ARG A 3 -9.55 -10.72 4.71
C ARG A 3 -9.40 -11.09 6.19
N GLN A 4 -9.53 -12.37 6.54
CA GLN A 4 -9.39 -12.82 7.93
C GLN A 4 -7.97 -12.61 8.45
N LEU A 5 -6.95 -12.94 7.65
CA LEU A 5 -5.56 -12.71 8.01
C LEU A 5 -5.31 -11.23 8.34
N LEU A 6 -5.83 -10.34 7.49
CA LEU A 6 -5.63 -8.90 7.63
C LEU A 6 -6.41 -8.28 8.78
N LEU A 7 -7.58 -8.81 9.12
CA LEU A 7 -8.37 -8.35 10.27
C LEU A 7 -7.74 -8.71 11.62
N PHE A 8 -7.05 -9.85 11.71
CA PHE A 8 -6.62 -10.38 13.02
C PHE A 8 -5.12 -10.30 13.28
N SER A 9 -4.29 -10.03 12.28
CA SER A 9 -2.83 -9.99 12.42
C SER A 9 -2.34 -8.58 12.80
N LYS A 10 -2.46 -8.22 14.08
CA LYS A 10 -2.15 -6.86 14.59
C LYS A 10 -0.66 -6.49 14.64
N ASN A 11 0.22 -7.49 14.61
CA ASN A 11 1.67 -7.31 14.65
C ASN A 11 2.33 -7.53 13.28
N MET A 12 1.57 -7.40 12.19
CA MET A 12 2.14 -7.49 10.85
C MET A 12 3.11 -6.35 10.62
N THR A 13 4.34 -6.71 10.26
CA THR A 13 5.41 -5.75 9.95
C THR A 13 5.73 -5.71 8.46
N ASN A 14 5.57 -6.84 7.75
CA ASN A 14 5.89 -6.95 6.34
C ASN A 14 4.76 -7.64 5.59
N MET A 15 4.30 -7.01 4.52
CA MET A 15 3.22 -7.49 3.67
C MET A 15 3.67 -7.48 2.22
N LEU A 16 3.56 -8.64 1.57
CA LEU A 16 3.79 -8.79 0.14
C LEU A 16 2.56 -9.43 -0.48
N PHE A 17 1.97 -8.72 -1.43
CA PHE A 17 0.91 -9.25 -2.28
C PHE A 17 1.40 -9.34 -3.71
N LYS A 18 1.24 -10.51 -4.32
CA LYS A 18 1.57 -10.75 -5.72
C LYS A 18 0.34 -11.27 -6.46
N GLY A 19 -0.05 -10.59 -7.55
CA GLY A 19 -1.19 -10.99 -8.38
C GLY A 19 -2.51 -11.02 -7.63
N CYS A 20 -2.68 -10.19 -6.59
CA CYS A 20 -3.84 -10.28 -5.70
C CYS A 20 -4.98 -9.37 -6.16
N GLU A 21 -5.83 -9.87 -7.05
CA GLU A 21 -6.98 -9.13 -7.59
C GLU A 21 -8.14 -8.94 -6.60
N VAL A 22 -8.10 -9.64 -5.46
CA VAL A 22 -9.08 -9.44 -4.39
C VAL A 22 -8.77 -8.17 -3.58
N LEU A 23 -7.52 -7.70 -3.63
CA LEU A 23 -7.07 -6.52 -2.91
C LEU A 23 -7.62 -5.26 -3.60
N SER A 24 -8.55 -4.55 -2.96
CA SER A 24 -9.13 -3.32 -3.49
C SER A 24 -9.08 -2.22 -2.44
N ASP A 25 -9.20 -0.97 -2.85
CA ASP A 25 -9.20 0.16 -1.91
C ASP A 25 -10.31 0.04 -0.86
N LYS A 26 -11.48 -0.46 -1.28
CA LYS A 26 -12.59 -0.74 -0.36
C LYS A 26 -12.21 -1.80 0.69
N LEU A 27 -11.63 -2.92 0.26
CA LEU A 27 -11.23 -3.98 1.18
C LEU A 27 -10.16 -3.48 2.16
N MET A 28 -9.18 -2.72 1.67
CA MET A 28 -8.12 -2.15 2.50
C MET A 28 -8.66 -1.16 3.53
N ALA A 29 -9.57 -0.27 3.12
CA ALA A 29 -10.25 0.65 4.03
C ALA A 29 -11.03 -0.09 5.14
N GLU A 30 -11.86 -1.08 4.78
CA GLU A 30 -12.59 -1.90 5.75
C GLU A 30 -11.65 -2.62 6.75
N ILE A 31 -10.49 -3.06 6.28
CA ILE A 31 -9.49 -3.73 7.11
C ILE A 31 -8.87 -2.74 8.08
N TRP A 32 -8.40 -1.58 7.61
CA TRP A 32 -7.72 -0.60 8.44
C TRP A 32 -8.63 0.06 9.49
N GLU A 33 -9.93 0.15 9.25
CA GLU A 33 -10.92 0.54 10.27
C GLU A 33 -10.91 -0.40 11.49
N VAL A 34 -10.63 -1.69 11.28
CA VAL A 34 -10.66 -2.71 12.36
C VAL A 34 -9.27 -3.04 12.89
N ASN A 35 -8.28 -3.07 11.99
CA ASN A 35 -6.88 -3.34 12.29
C ASN A 35 -6.00 -2.32 11.57
N PRO A 36 -5.62 -1.20 12.22
CA PRO A 36 -4.82 -0.15 11.60
C PRO A 36 -3.37 -0.58 11.31
N MET A 37 -2.96 -1.78 11.74
CA MET A 37 -1.62 -2.34 11.53
C MET A 37 -0.50 -1.38 11.95
N PRO A 38 -0.44 -0.97 13.23
CA PRO A 38 0.48 0.08 13.69
C PRO A 38 1.96 -0.27 13.50
N LYS A 39 2.30 -1.56 13.38
CA LYS A 39 3.68 -2.02 13.19
C LYS A 39 4.06 -2.28 11.73
N LEU A 40 3.17 -1.99 10.79
CA LEU A 40 3.44 -2.23 9.38
C LEU A 40 4.59 -1.34 8.94
N SER A 41 5.72 -1.93 8.58
CA SER A 41 6.92 -1.21 8.12
C SER A 41 7.20 -1.39 6.64
N HIS A 42 6.74 -2.50 6.05
CA HIS A 42 7.00 -2.84 4.66
C HIS A 42 5.70 -3.29 3.97
N LEU A 43 5.33 -2.59 2.90
CA LEU A 43 4.23 -2.97 2.02
C LEU A 43 4.75 -3.10 0.59
N THR A 44 4.58 -4.28 -0.01
CA THR A 44 4.90 -4.56 -1.41
C THR A 44 3.65 -5.03 -2.13
N LEU A 45 3.28 -4.32 -3.19
CA LEU A 45 2.21 -4.66 -4.11
C LEU A 45 2.81 -4.98 -5.48
N ASP A 46 2.75 -6.23 -5.90
CA ASP A 46 3.26 -6.73 -7.18
C ASP A 46 2.08 -7.27 -8.01
N ASN A 47 1.87 -6.77 -9.23
CA ASN A 47 0.76 -7.18 -10.11
C ASN A 47 -0.64 -7.11 -9.44
N CYS A 48 -0.86 -6.15 -8.52
CA CYS A 48 -2.14 -5.98 -7.85
C CYS A 48 -2.98 -4.93 -8.60
N HIS A 49 -3.68 -5.35 -9.65
CA HIS A 49 -4.32 -4.44 -10.62
C HIS A 49 -5.52 -3.67 -10.05
N THR A 50 -6.16 -4.17 -9.00
CA THR A 50 -7.39 -3.61 -8.41
C THR A 50 -7.16 -2.51 -7.37
N ILE A 51 -5.91 -2.28 -6.96
CA ILE A 51 -5.54 -1.20 -6.04
C ILE A 51 -5.29 0.09 -6.82
N THR A 52 -5.76 1.22 -6.28
CA THR A 52 -5.50 2.54 -6.84
C THR A 52 -4.69 3.40 -5.85
N GLY A 53 -4.46 4.66 -6.22
CA GLY A 53 -3.83 5.63 -5.34
C GLY A 53 -4.55 5.83 -4.01
N GLN A 54 -5.85 5.53 -3.91
CA GLN A 54 -6.59 5.70 -2.66
C GLN A 54 -6.00 4.86 -1.51
N SER A 55 -5.68 3.57 -1.74
CA SER A 55 -5.01 2.76 -0.71
C SER A 55 -3.63 3.28 -0.36
N LEU A 56 -2.89 3.79 -1.35
CA LEU A 56 -1.54 4.30 -1.14
C LEU A 56 -1.54 5.59 -0.33
N GLN A 57 -2.51 6.49 -0.57
CA GLN A 57 -2.68 7.68 0.25
C GLN A 57 -3.04 7.27 1.69
N HIS A 58 -4.01 6.34 1.85
CA HIS A 58 -4.44 5.87 3.16
C HIS A 58 -3.30 5.25 3.98
N VAL A 59 -2.42 4.45 3.35
CA VAL A 59 -1.30 3.83 4.10
C VAL A 59 -0.26 4.87 4.55
N LEU A 60 -0.10 5.96 3.79
CA LEU A 60 0.79 7.08 4.15
C LEU A 60 0.16 7.97 5.24
N ASP A 61 -1.17 8.06 5.29
CA ASP A 61 -1.93 8.78 6.32
C ASP A 61 -2.06 8.02 7.64
N ALA A 62 -1.87 6.71 7.61
CA ALA A 62 -2.05 5.85 8.77
C ALA A 62 -0.91 6.03 9.77
N ASP A 63 -1.26 6.06 11.07
CA ASP A 63 -0.31 6.07 12.18
C ASP A 63 0.31 4.67 12.35
N ASN A 64 1.33 4.40 11.52
CA ASN A 64 2.06 3.14 11.49
C ASN A 64 3.57 3.38 11.29
N GLU A 65 4.35 2.31 11.40
CA GLU A 65 5.81 2.33 11.24
C GLU A 65 6.27 2.20 9.77
N LEU A 66 5.46 2.60 8.78
CA LEU A 66 5.77 2.39 7.36
C LEU A 66 7.07 3.08 6.99
N ALA A 67 8.04 2.29 6.55
CA ALA A 67 9.35 2.75 6.10
C ALA A 67 9.58 2.42 4.62
N VAL A 68 8.90 1.40 4.08
CA VAL A 68 9.09 0.92 2.72
C VAL A 68 7.74 0.66 2.06
N LEU A 69 7.48 1.39 0.98
CA LEU A 69 6.35 1.17 0.09
C LEU A 69 6.89 0.78 -1.29
N ARG A 70 6.48 -0.39 -1.79
CA ARG A 70 6.85 -0.87 -3.12
C ARG A 70 5.61 -1.17 -3.93
N VAL A 71 5.55 -0.63 -5.14
CA VAL A 71 4.42 -0.84 -6.03
C VAL A 71 4.94 -1.16 -7.43
N TRP A 72 4.79 -2.41 -7.82
CA TRP A 72 5.37 -2.98 -9.03
C TRP A 72 4.27 -3.52 -9.93
N SER A 73 4.33 -3.17 -11.21
CA SER A 73 3.44 -3.75 -12.24
C SER A 73 1.94 -3.65 -11.91
N CYS A 74 1.53 -2.63 -11.15
CA CYS A 74 0.14 -2.41 -10.78
C CYS A 74 -0.52 -1.48 -11.81
N LEU A 75 -1.44 -2.02 -12.62
CA LEU A 75 -2.06 -1.34 -13.76
C LEU A 75 -2.65 0.04 -13.40
N ASN A 76 -3.33 0.14 -12.27
CA ASN A 76 -4.01 1.36 -11.84
C ASN A 76 -3.12 2.37 -11.10
N ILE A 77 -1.82 2.07 -10.94
CA ILE A 77 -0.85 2.98 -10.33
C ILE A 77 -0.01 3.60 -11.43
N THR A 78 -0.46 4.76 -11.91
CA THR A 78 0.13 5.46 -13.04
C THR A 78 1.40 6.21 -12.66
N LYS A 79 2.21 6.55 -13.67
CA LYS A 79 3.39 7.42 -13.51
C LYS A 79 3.05 8.78 -12.88
N LEU A 80 1.88 9.34 -13.21
CA LEU A 80 1.43 10.61 -12.64
C LEU A 80 1.23 10.49 -11.13
N LEU A 81 0.50 9.45 -10.70
CA LEU A 81 0.27 9.17 -9.29
C LEU A 81 1.59 8.89 -8.53
N HIS A 82 2.52 8.16 -9.15
CA HIS A 82 3.85 7.97 -8.57
C HIS A 82 4.56 9.31 -8.30
N ILE A 83 4.53 10.24 -9.27
CA ILE A 83 5.13 11.57 -9.11
C ILE A 83 4.43 12.34 -7.98
N GLU A 84 3.10 12.30 -7.90
CA GLU A 84 2.32 12.96 -6.85
C GLU A 84 2.69 12.43 -5.45
N LEU A 85 2.77 11.11 -5.28
CA LEU A 85 3.14 10.48 -4.01
C LEU A 85 4.57 10.79 -3.60
N VAL A 86 5.53 10.81 -4.53
CA VAL A 86 6.91 11.21 -4.23
C VAL A 86 6.98 12.67 -3.76
N HIS A 87 6.24 13.58 -4.40
CA HIS A 87 6.15 14.97 -3.95
C HIS A 87 5.53 15.06 -2.56
N ARG A 88 4.46 14.31 -2.30
CA ARG A 88 3.80 14.26 -1.01
C ARG A 88 4.75 13.80 0.11
N ILE A 89 5.39 12.64 -0.06
CA ILE A 89 6.35 12.07 0.89
C ILE A 89 7.43 13.09 1.25
N LYS A 90 7.95 13.80 0.23
CA LYS A 90 8.98 14.83 0.44
C LYS A 90 8.44 16.09 1.14
N ASN A 91 7.26 16.57 0.75
CA ASN A 91 6.67 17.80 1.30
C ASN A 91 6.20 17.64 2.75
N GLU A 92 5.66 16.47 3.07
CA GLU A 92 5.22 16.12 4.43
C GLU A 92 6.36 15.55 5.29
N ASN A 93 7.56 15.42 4.72
CA ASN A 93 8.76 14.88 5.39
C ASN A 93 8.51 13.50 6.00
N LEU A 94 7.83 12.63 5.25
CA LEU A 94 7.57 11.24 5.63
C LEU A 94 8.85 10.42 5.45
N ASP A 95 9.22 9.63 6.46
CA ASP A 95 10.38 8.72 6.40
C ASP A 95 10.03 7.41 5.68
N VAL A 96 9.55 7.54 4.43
CA VAL A 96 9.08 6.43 3.61
C VAL A 96 9.92 6.33 2.34
N TYR A 97 10.61 5.21 2.16
CA TYR A 97 11.19 4.83 0.89
C TYR A 97 10.11 4.30 -0.05
N PHE A 98 9.84 5.03 -1.13
CA PHE A 98 8.87 4.64 -2.14
C PHE A 98 9.57 4.18 -3.43
N GLU A 99 9.32 2.94 -3.83
CA GLU A 99 9.81 2.33 -5.06
C GLU A 99 8.64 1.95 -5.97
N TRP A 100 8.69 2.37 -7.23
CA TRP A 100 7.64 2.10 -8.20
C TRP A 100 8.21 1.62 -9.53
N TYR A 101 7.56 0.61 -10.11
CA TYR A 101 7.82 0.13 -11.47
C TYR A 101 6.52 0.08 -12.26
N GLU A 102 6.58 0.56 -13.50
CA GLU A 102 5.43 0.60 -14.40
C GLU A 102 4.96 -0.81 -14.79
N TYR A 103 3.67 -0.92 -15.11
CA TYR A 103 3.13 -2.12 -15.75
C TYR A 103 3.44 -2.08 -17.25
N ASN A 104 4.17 -3.09 -17.73
CA ASN A 104 4.44 -3.33 -19.14
C ASN A 104 3.58 -4.51 -19.61
N GLU A 105 2.73 -4.27 -20.62
CA GLU A 105 1.88 -5.29 -21.27
C GLU A 105 2.68 -6.35 -22.03
#